data_AF-A0A7Y2TGX9-F1
#
_entry.id   AF-A0A7Y2TGX9-F1
#
_cell.length_a   1.000
_cell.length_b   1.000
_cell.length_c   1.000
_cell.angle_alpha   90.00
_cell.angle_beta   90.00
_cell.angle_gamma   90.00
#
_symmetry.space_group_name_H-M   'P 1'
#
loop_
_entity.id
_entity.type
_entity.pdbx_description
1 polymer ?
#
loop_
_entity_poly.entity_id
_entity_poly.type
_entity_poly.pdbx_seq_one_letter_code
_entity_poly.pdbx_strand_id
1 'polypeptide(L)'
;MDAIEKIIAFIEDPHTSDIEREKALTKLNISGIGDAELEEKAYAFWHGYFAQNIEDILSKRLVLISHMLPDVVLNQCFTDVFNEYVQRKKDLGIDDIKKFWGW
;
A
#
# COMPACT_ATOMS: atom_id res chain seq x y z
N MET A 1 -11.22 3.04 -12.86
CA MET A 1 -11.26 2.12 -11.70
C MET A 1 -12.38 1.14 -11.89
N ASP A 2 -12.03 -0.13 -12.00
CA ASP A 2 -12.95 -1.26 -12.05
C ASP A 2 -13.66 -1.45 -10.69
N ALA A 3 -14.80 -2.15 -10.67
CA ALA A 3 -15.57 -2.43 -9.46
C ALA A 3 -14.73 -3.18 -8.40
N ILE A 4 -13.83 -4.05 -8.85
CA ILE A 4 -12.92 -4.83 -7.99
C ILE A 4 -11.90 -3.90 -7.33
N GLU A 5 -11.26 -3.04 -8.11
CA GLU A 5 -10.28 -2.06 -7.61
C GLU A 5 -10.90 -1.12 -6.56
N LYS A 6 -12.16 -0.74 -6.74
CA LYS A 6 -12.89 0.07 -5.75
C LYS A 6 -13.16 -0.68 -4.46
N ILE A 7 -13.48 -1.98 -4.53
CA ILE A 7 -13.68 -2.82 -3.34
C ILE A 7 -12.35 -3.02 -2.61
N ILE A 8 -11.27 -3.27 -3.35
CA ILE A 8 -9.92 -3.43 -2.81
C ILE A 8 -9.47 -2.14 -2.09
N ALA A 9 -9.60 -1.00 -2.77
CA ALA A 9 -9.29 0.29 -2.18
C ALA A 9 -10.11 0.56 -0.91
N PHE A 10 -11.39 0.18 -0.91
CA PHE A 10 -12.26 0.31 0.26
C PHE A 10 -11.83 -0.59 1.43
N ILE A 11 -11.41 -1.83 1.15
CA ILE A 11 -10.95 -2.77 2.19
C ILE A 11 -9.65 -2.28 2.83
N GLU A 12 -8.72 -1.77 2.02
CA GLU A 12 -7.39 -1.35 2.45
C GLU A 12 -7.33 0.09 2.97
N ASP A 13 -8.40 0.86 2.81
CA ASP A 13 -8.47 2.21 3.37
C ASP A 13 -8.42 2.15 4.91
N PRO A 14 -7.45 2.81 5.55
CA PRO A 14 -7.33 2.86 7.01
C PRO A 14 -8.52 3.55 7.70
N HIS A 15 -9.34 4.30 6.95
CA HIS A 15 -10.54 4.96 7.46
C HIS A 15 -11.80 4.10 7.39
N THR A 16 -11.77 2.96 6.69
CA THR A 16 -12.91 2.04 6.64
C THR A 16 -13.10 1.35 8.00
N SER A 17 -14.35 1.27 8.46
CA SER A 17 -14.66 0.58 9.71
C SER A 17 -14.54 -0.94 9.57
N ASP A 18 -14.18 -1.65 10.65
CA ASP A 18 -14.00 -3.11 10.62
C ASP A 18 -15.26 -3.84 10.13
N ILE A 19 -16.45 -3.38 10.54
CA ILE A 19 -17.75 -3.95 10.13
C ILE A 19 -17.97 -3.79 8.63
N GLU A 20 -17.60 -2.64 8.05
CA GLU A 20 -17.73 -2.40 6.61
C GLU A 20 -16.68 -3.17 5.82
N ARG A 21 -15.47 -3.28 6.38
CA ARG A 21 -14.38 -4.07 5.80
C ARG A 21 -14.76 -5.54 5.69
N GLU A 22 -15.32 -6.12 6.75
CA GLU A 22 -15.78 -7.52 6.77
C GLU A 22 -16.88 -7.78 5.74
N LYS A 23 -17.82 -6.84 5.58
CA LYS A 23 -18.86 -6.92 4.53
C LYS A 23 -18.25 -6.86 3.12
N ALA A 24 -17.25 -6.01 2.91
CA ALA A 24 -16.56 -5.89 1.63
C ALA A 24 -15.75 -7.15 1.30
N LEU A 25 -15.04 -7.72 2.29
CA LEU A 25 -14.32 -8.99 2.16
C LEU A 25 -15.27 -10.15 1.81
N THR A 26 -16.42 -10.22 2.48
CA THR A 26 -17.45 -11.24 2.17
C THR A 26 -17.95 -11.10 0.74
N LYS A 27 -18.21 -9.86 0.29
CA LYS A 27 -18.64 -9.59 -1.08
C LYS A 27 -17.56 -9.94 -2.11
N LEU A 28 -16.30 -9.71 -1.78
CA LEU A 28 -15.15 -10.06 -2.61
C LEU A 28 -15.03 -11.58 -2.76
N ASN A 29 -15.14 -12.33 -1.67
CA ASN A 29 -15.07 -13.80 -1.72
C ASN A 29 -16.18 -14.43 -2.59
N ILE A 30 -17.36 -13.81 -2.67
CA ILE A 30 -18.48 -14.30 -3.49
C ILE A 30 -18.30 -13.94 -4.99
N SER A 31 -17.41 -13.02 -5.32
CA SER A 31 -17.22 -12.54 -6.70
C SER A 31 -16.47 -13.52 -7.62
N GLY A 32 -15.92 -14.61 -7.07
CA GLY A 32 -15.29 -15.68 -7.85
C GLY A 32 -13.94 -15.32 -8.47
N ILE A 33 -13.32 -14.23 -8.02
CA ILE A 33 -11.99 -13.79 -8.44
C ILE A 33 -10.95 -14.71 -7.80
N GLY A 34 -9.92 -15.09 -8.56
CA GLY A 34 -8.82 -15.91 -8.03
C GLY A 34 -7.92 -15.11 -7.09
N ASP A 35 -7.42 -15.76 -6.03
CA ASP A 35 -6.57 -15.14 -5.02
C ASP A 35 -5.37 -14.39 -5.61
N ALA A 36 -4.75 -14.94 -6.66
CA ALA A 36 -3.62 -14.31 -7.34
C ALA A 36 -3.97 -12.95 -8.00
N GLU A 37 -5.17 -12.84 -8.57
CA GLU A 37 -5.63 -11.57 -9.16
C GLU A 37 -5.96 -10.54 -8.07
N LEU A 38 -6.48 -10.98 -6.92
CA LEU A 38 -6.73 -10.11 -5.78
C LEU A 38 -5.42 -9.59 -5.17
N GLU A 39 -4.44 -10.45 -4.99
CA GLU A 39 -3.12 -10.07 -4.50
C GLU A 39 -2.44 -9.07 -5.44
N GLU A 40 -2.48 -9.29 -6.76
CA GLU A 40 -1.90 -8.35 -7.74
C GLU A 40 -2.55 -6.96 -7.64
N LYS A 41 -3.89 -6.90 -7.58
CA LYS A 41 -4.62 -5.63 -7.48
C LYS A 41 -4.40 -4.94 -6.12
N ALA A 42 -4.33 -5.70 -5.04
CA ALA A 42 -4.00 -5.17 -3.71
C ALA A 42 -2.56 -4.62 -3.67
N TYR A 43 -1.62 -5.33 -4.31
CA TYR A 43 -0.24 -4.86 -4.45
C TYR A 43 -0.18 -3.55 -5.23
N ALA A 44 -0.90 -3.46 -6.36
CA ALA A 44 -0.97 -2.23 -7.16
C ALA A 44 -1.57 -1.05 -6.36
N PHE A 45 -2.59 -1.31 -5.54
CA PHE A 45 -3.16 -0.30 -4.64
C PHE A 45 -2.10 0.23 -3.66
N TRP A 46 -1.42 -0.67 -2.94
CA TRP A 46 -0.42 -0.28 -1.95
C TRP A 46 0.79 0.42 -2.59
N HIS A 47 1.26 -0.06 -3.74
CA HIS A 47 2.32 0.58 -4.49
C HIS A 47 1.96 2.03 -4.85
N GLY A 48 0.75 2.25 -5.37
CA GLY A 48 0.25 3.58 -5.68
C GLY A 48 0.10 4.46 -4.43
N TYR A 49 -0.46 3.91 -3.35
CA TYR A 49 -0.63 4.62 -2.08
C TYR A 49 0.72 5.06 -1.49
N PHE A 50 1.70 4.15 -1.43
CA PHE A 50 3.04 4.47 -0.97
C PHE A 50 3.68 5.53 -1.86
N ALA A 51 3.62 5.39 -3.19
CA ALA A 51 4.27 6.34 -4.09
C ALA A 51 3.75 7.78 -3.94
N GLN A 52 2.47 7.93 -3.60
CA GLN A 52 1.82 9.22 -3.36
C GLN A 52 2.09 9.78 -1.96
N ASN A 53 2.22 8.90 -0.95
CA ASN A 53 2.24 9.30 0.46
C ASN A 53 3.59 9.04 1.16
N ILE A 54 4.64 8.65 0.44
CA ILE A 54 5.91 8.20 1.05
C ILE A 54 6.55 9.24 1.97
N GLU A 55 6.50 10.52 1.62
CA GLU A 55 7.06 11.59 2.48
C GLU A 55 6.28 11.72 3.80
N ASP A 56 4.96 11.61 3.73
CA ASP A 56 4.07 11.65 4.88
C ASP A 56 4.24 10.42 5.77
N ILE A 57 4.35 9.24 5.16
CA ILE A 57 4.59 7.97 5.87
C ILE A 57 5.92 8.03 6.63
N LEU A 58 6.99 8.48 5.97
CA LEU A 58 8.32 8.59 6.57
C LEU A 58 8.37 9.66 7.66
N SER A 59 7.80 10.84 7.42
CA SER A 59 7.85 11.95 8.39
C SER A 59 7.01 11.68 9.64
N LYS A 60 5.83 11.07 9.48
CA LYS A 60 4.90 10.76 10.58
C LYS A 60 5.11 9.37 11.18
N ARG A 61 6.02 8.56 10.63
CA ARG A 61 6.31 7.18 11.04
C ARG A 61 5.04 6.33 11.11
N LEU A 62 4.24 6.40 10.05
CA LEU A 62 2.96 5.67 9.98
C LEU A 62 3.22 4.16 9.85
N VAL A 63 2.44 3.37 10.59
CA VAL A 63 2.37 1.91 10.46
C VAL A 63 1.10 1.58 9.68
N LEU A 64 1.26 0.89 8.55
CA LEU A 64 0.18 0.53 7.64
C LEU A 64 0.04 -1.00 7.63
N ILE A 65 -1.20 -1.46 7.68
CA ILE A 65 -1.55 -2.88 7.75
C ILE A 65 -2.44 -3.19 6.56
N SER A 66 -2.08 -4.22 5.81
CA SER A 66 -2.92 -4.74 4.74
C SER A 66 -3.85 -5.82 5.26
N HIS A 67 -5.06 -5.84 4.73
CA HIS A 67 -6.06 -6.86 5.04
C HIS A 67 -6.15 -7.95 3.97
N MET A 68 -5.46 -7.76 2.83
CA MET A 68 -5.44 -8.72 1.73
C MET A 68 -4.05 -9.25 1.41
N LEU A 69 -2.99 -8.54 1.79
CA LEU A 69 -1.60 -8.96 1.58
C LEU A 69 -0.95 -9.40 2.90
N PRO A 70 -0.12 -10.45 2.88
CA PRO A 70 0.77 -10.74 4.00
C PRO A 70 1.73 -9.58 4.27
N ASP A 71 2.10 -9.38 5.53
CA ASP A 71 3.04 -8.33 5.96
C ASP A 71 4.36 -8.37 5.16
N VAL A 72 4.86 -9.57 4.83
CA VAL A 72 6.09 -9.73 4.04
C VAL A 72 5.96 -9.10 2.65
N VAL A 73 4.80 -9.27 2.01
CA VAL A 73 4.52 -8.73 0.67
C VAL A 73 4.31 -7.22 0.74
N LEU A 74 3.59 -6.74 1.75
CA LEU A 74 3.38 -5.30 1.96
C LEU A 74 4.70 -4.57 2.24
N ASN A 75 5.56 -5.15 3.08
CA ASN A 75 6.88 -4.61 3.39
C ASN A 75 7.80 -4.60 2.16
N GLN A 76 7.72 -5.63 1.31
CA GLN A 76 8.44 -5.64 0.04
C GLN A 76 7.94 -4.52 -0.88
N CYS A 77 6.62 -4.35 -1.00
CA CYS A 77 6.01 -3.27 -1.77
C CYS A 77 6.49 -1.89 -1.31
N PHE A 78 6.49 -1.65 0.00
CA PHE A 78 7.04 -0.42 0.56
C PHE A 78 8.53 -0.24 0.24
N THR A 79 9.33 -1.30 0.37
CA THR A 79 10.77 -1.28 0.08
C THR A 79 11.05 -0.90 -1.38
N ASP A 80 10.30 -1.47 -2.31
CA ASP A 80 10.43 -1.17 -3.74
C ASP A 80 10.15 0.31 -4.01
N VAL A 81 9.03 0.82 -3.51
CA VAL A 81 8.64 2.24 -3.68
C VAL A 81 9.62 3.19 -2.97
N PHE A 82 10.15 2.79 -1.82
CA PHE A 82 11.18 3.55 -1.11
C PHE A 82 12.47 3.63 -1.93
N ASN A 83 12.91 2.53 -2.53
CA ASN A 83 14.09 2.52 -3.39
C ASN A 83 13.90 3.44 -4.61
N GLU A 84 12.72 3.43 -5.23
CA GLU A 84 12.37 4.35 -6.31
C GLU A 84 12.36 5.81 -5.86
N TYR A 85 11.85 6.10 -4.66
CA TYR A 85 11.88 7.44 -4.07
C TYR A 85 13.31 7.92 -3.81
N VAL A 86 14.14 7.08 -3.22
CA VAL A 86 15.56 7.32 -2.97
C VAL A 86 16.30 7.61 -4.26
N GLN A 87 16.07 6.81 -5.30
CA GLN A 87 16.72 7.01 -6.60
C GLN A 87 16.29 8.34 -7.23
N ARG A 88 14.98 8.67 -7.21
CA ARG A 88 14.48 9.96 -7.70
C ARG A 88 15.12 11.14 -6.98
N LYS A 89 15.28 11.08 -5.64
CA LYS A 89 15.95 12.14 -4.88
C LYS A 89 17.43 12.27 -5.25
N LYS A 90 18.13 11.15 -5.46
CA LYS A 90 19.52 11.15 -5.95
C LYS A 90 19.65 11.79 -7.34
N ASP A 91 18.77 11.43 -8.27
CA ASP A 91 18.77 11.98 -9.63
C ASP A 91 18.52 13.50 -9.64
N LEU A 92 17.78 14.00 -8.65
CA LEU A 92 17.53 15.43 -8.43
C LEU A 92 18.65 16.14 -7.64
N GLY A 93 19.71 15.44 -7.24
CA GLY A 93 20.82 16.00 -6.45
C GLY A 93 20.48 16.28 -4.98
N ILE A 94 19.39 15.70 -4.47
CA ILE A 94 18.94 15.85 -3.08
C ILE A 94 19.55 14.73 -2.23
N ASP A 95 20.64 15.01 -1.53
CA ASP A 95 21.38 14.05 -0.66
C ASP A 95 20.83 14.00 0.79
N ASP A 96 19.57 14.38 1.00
CA ASP A 96 18.95 14.52 2.33
C ASP A 96 18.46 13.19 2.94
N ILE A 97 18.70 12.06 2.26
CA ILE A 97 18.21 10.72 2.63
C ILE A 97 18.82 10.24 3.95
N LYS A 98 19.99 10.78 4.34
CA LYS A 98 20.62 10.53 5.65
C LYS A 98 19.76 10.94 6.85
N LYS A 99 18.73 11.78 6.68
CA LYS A 99 17.84 12.21 7.77
C LYS A 99 16.82 11.14 8.22
N PHE A 100 16.42 10.22 7.33
CA PHE A 100 15.32 9.29 7.64
C PHE A 100 15.76 8.06 8.44
N TRP A 101 17.06 7.77 8.47
CA TRP A 101 17.66 6.66 9.24
C TRP A 101 18.54 7.15 10.40
N GLY A 102 18.36 8.40 10.82
CA GLY A 102 18.98 8.93 12.02
C GLY A 102 18.29 8.43 13.28
N TRP A 103 18.80 7.30 13.79
CA TRP A 103 18.65 6.69 15.13
C TRP A 103 17.52 5.68 15.29
#